data_AF-A0A966W2V9-F1
#
_entry.id   AF-A0A966W2V9-F1
#
_cell.length_a   1.000
_cell.length_b   1.000
_cell.length_c   1.000
_cell.angle_alpha   90.00
_cell.angle_beta   90.00
_cell.angle_gamma   90.00
#
_symmetry.space_group_name_H-M   'P 1'
#
loop_
_entity.id
_entity.type
_entity.pdbx_description
1 polymer ?
#
loop_
_entity_poly.entity_id
_entity_poly.type
_entity_poly.pdbx_seq_one_letter_code
_entity_poly.pdbx_strand_id
1 'polypeptide(L)'
;MRCNYTKAFLTSLLLSIYAYACGYVVWAVWFHKTLVPLVGMYRDMATPEWMYGLPLGYLVIGFTYSLAFCVFGKHMCCECKTLRGLKFGAVFFLVCALPGAIFSYALYPVPFDIALAHITQGALIYLGGGVILSRLASASCDRAEGCDMPEMCDAPVPAEKAVVKPAAKKAPAKKAAPKKSTARKKSK
;
A
#
# COMPACT_ATOMS: atom_id res chain seq x y z
N MET A 1 20.55 -8.13 17.20
CA MET A 1 19.59 -8.98 16.43
C MET A 1 20.23 -10.28 15.93
N ARG A 2 19.82 -11.45 16.45
CA ARG A 2 20.05 -12.76 15.80
C ARG A 2 18.82 -13.05 14.92
N CYS A 3 18.94 -12.94 13.60
CA CYS A 3 17.83 -13.35 12.73
C CYS A 3 17.68 -14.88 12.82
N ASN A 4 16.52 -15.35 13.26
CA ASN A 4 16.22 -16.78 13.24
C ASN A 4 16.02 -17.19 11.78
N TYR A 5 17.02 -17.85 11.19
CA TYR A 5 17.05 -18.21 9.77
C TYR A 5 15.82 -19.01 9.33
N THR A 6 15.29 -19.89 10.18
CA THR A 6 14.08 -20.66 9.88
C THR A 6 12.84 -19.78 9.74
N LYS A 7 12.69 -18.78 10.63
CA LYS A 7 11.58 -17.82 10.53
C LYS A 7 11.78 -16.86 9.36
N ALA A 8 13.00 -16.38 9.14
CA ALA A 8 13.32 -15.52 8.00
C ALA A 8 13.03 -16.23 6.66
N PHE A 9 13.36 -17.52 6.56
CA PHE A 9 13.02 -18.36 5.41
C PHE A 9 11.50 -18.46 5.20
N LEU A 10 10.74 -18.74 6.26
CA LEU A 10 9.28 -18.85 6.17
C LEU A 10 8.63 -17.51 5.78
N THR A 11 9.11 -16.40 6.36
CA THR A 11 8.65 -15.05 6.02
C THR A 11 9.00 -14.70 4.57
N SER A 12 10.19 -15.08 4.10
CA SER A 12 10.59 -14.90 2.70
C SER A 12 9.66 -15.65 1.76
N LEU A 13 9.32 -16.90 2.08
CA LEU A 13 8.40 -17.72 1.29
C LEU A 13 7.00 -17.07 1.21
N LEU A 14 6.46 -16.63 2.35
CA LEU A 14 5.16 -15.95 2.41
C LEU A 14 5.15 -14.64 1.61
N LEU A 15 6.22 -13.85 1.70
CA LEU A 15 6.35 -12.61 0.92
C LEU A 15 6.49 -12.89 -0.58
N SER A 16 7.14 -13.99 -0.95
CA SER A 16 7.25 -14.42 -2.35
C SER A 16 5.88 -14.78 -2.92
N ILE A 17 5.08 -15.53 -2.16
CA ILE A 17 3.70 -15.89 -2.52
C ILE A 17 2.83 -14.63 -2.62
N TYR A 18 2.95 -13.73 -1.64
CA TYR A 18 2.24 -12.44 -1.65
C TYR A 18 2.61 -11.61 -2.89
N ALA A 19 3.90 -11.47 -3.18
CA ALA A 19 4.38 -10.70 -4.30
C ALA A 19 3.93 -11.30 -5.65
N TYR A 20 3.97 -12.63 -5.76
CA TYR A 20 3.45 -13.34 -6.93
C TYR A 20 1.95 -13.09 -7.12
N ALA A 21 1.16 -13.20 -6.06
CA ALA A 21 -0.29 -12.95 -6.10
C ALA A 21 -0.61 -11.50 -6.47
N CYS A 22 0.06 -10.51 -5.85
CA CYS A 22 -0.11 -9.10 -6.19
C CYS A 22 0.28 -8.81 -7.63
N GLY A 23 1.40 -9.36 -8.10
CA GLY A 23 1.81 -9.29 -9.50
C GLY A 23 0.73 -9.84 -10.41
N TYR A 24 0.25 -11.06 -10.14
CA TYR A 24 -0.79 -11.70 -10.94
C TYR A 24 -2.09 -10.89 -10.97
N VAL A 25 -2.52 -10.28 -9.86
CA VAL A 25 -3.74 -9.45 -9.82
C VAL A 25 -3.57 -8.17 -10.64
N VAL A 26 -2.47 -7.44 -10.45
CA VAL A 26 -2.22 -6.20 -11.22
C VAL A 26 -2.14 -6.52 -12.71
N TRP A 27 -1.37 -7.55 -13.05
CA TRP A 27 -1.29 -8.02 -14.42
C TRP A 27 -2.64 -8.50 -14.92
N ALA A 28 -3.40 -9.37 -14.26
CA ALA A 28 -4.70 -9.84 -14.74
C ALA A 28 -5.70 -8.69 -15.01
N VAL A 29 -5.73 -7.66 -14.16
CA VAL A 29 -6.64 -6.52 -14.32
C VAL A 29 -6.20 -5.57 -15.45
N TRP A 30 -4.89 -5.35 -15.62
CA TRP A 30 -4.36 -4.36 -16.58
C TRP A 30 -3.85 -4.96 -17.90
N PHE A 31 -3.33 -6.20 -17.90
CA PHE A 31 -2.89 -6.96 -19.08
C PHE A 31 -4.05 -7.20 -20.03
N HIS A 32 -5.20 -7.64 -19.53
CA HIS A 32 -6.26 -8.14 -20.40
C HIS A 32 -6.82 -7.06 -21.32
N LYS A 33 -6.75 -5.78 -20.92
CA LYS A 33 -7.24 -4.65 -21.70
C LYS A 33 -6.19 -4.03 -22.64
N THR A 34 -4.91 -4.11 -22.26
CA THR A 34 -3.86 -3.29 -22.88
C THR A 34 -2.93 -4.10 -23.78
N LEU A 35 -2.71 -5.39 -23.49
CA LEU A 35 -1.62 -6.16 -24.11
C LEU A 35 -1.99 -7.07 -25.26
N VAL A 36 -3.26 -7.40 -25.50
CA VAL A 36 -3.65 -8.13 -26.71
C VAL A 36 -3.03 -7.52 -27.99
N PRO A 37 -2.94 -6.18 -28.16
CA PRO A 37 -2.23 -5.58 -29.29
C PRO A 37 -0.68 -5.51 -29.15
N LEU A 38 -0.12 -5.79 -27.97
CA LEU A 38 1.31 -5.64 -27.65
C LEU A 38 2.01 -6.97 -27.35
N VAL A 39 1.31 -8.11 -27.43
CA VAL A 39 1.86 -9.45 -27.15
C VAL A 39 3.14 -9.70 -27.97
N GLY A 40 3.20 -9.19 -29.20
CA GLY A 40 4.38 -9.32 -30.07
C GLY A 40 5.63 -8.53 -29.63
N MET A 41 5.51 -7.59 -28.69
CA MET A 41 6.66 -6.86 -28.12
C MET A 41 7.24 -7.52 -26.87
N TYR A 42 6.52 -8.47 -26.27
CA TYR A 42 7.02 -9.23 -25.14
C TYR A 42 7.59 -10.56 -25.61
N ARG A 43 8.65 -11.02 -24.94
CA ARG A 43 9.15 -12.38 -25.13
C ARG A 43 8.00 -13.35 -24.85
N ASP A 44 7.90 -14.38 -25.69
CA ASP A 44 6.81 -15.34 -25.63
C ASP A 44 6.67 -15.93 -24.21
N MET A 45 5.57 -15.55 -23.55
CA MET A 45 5.29 -15.92 -22.15
C MET A 45 4.76 -17.36 -22.03
N ALA A 46 4.46 -18.01 -23.17
CA ALA A 46 4.08 -19.43 -23.20
C ALA A 46 5.29 -20.37 -23.10
N THR A 47 6.51 -19.83 -23.00
CA THR A 47 7.73 -20.62 -22.88
C THR A 47 7.93 -21.15 -21.46
N PRO A 48 8.48 -22.37 -21.29
CA PRO A 48 8.72 -22.96 -19.97
C PRO A 48 9.66 -22.09 -19.11
N GLU A 49 10.57 -21.34 -19.72
CA GLU A 49 11.45 -20.39 -19.01
C GLU A 49 10.66 -19.30 -18.28
N TRP A 50 9.56 -18.83 -18.86
CA TRP A 50 8.67 -17.86 -18.20
C TRP A 50 7.81 -18.51 -17.12
N MET A 51 7.28 -19.72 -17.39
CA MET A 51 6.46 -20.45 -16.42
C MET A 51 7.20 -20.74 -15.11
N TYR A 52 8.49 -21.09 -15.18
CA TYR A 52 9.30 -21.37 -13.98
C TYR A 52 10.12 -20.16 -13.51
N GLY A 53 10.62 -19.35 -14.43
CA GLY A 53 11.48 -18.21 -14.13
C GLY A 53 10.75 -17.10 -13.40
N LEU A 54 9.46 -16.87 -13.71
CA LEU A 54 8.67 -15.85 -13.05
C LEU A 54 8.45 -16.17 -11.54
N PRO A 55 7.91 -17.34 -11.14
CA PRO A 55 7.86 -17.72 -9.72
C PRO A 55 9.21 -17.67 -9.02
N LEU A 56 10.27 -18.13 -9.69
CA LEU A 56 11.62 -18.14 -9.11
C LEU A 56 12.14 -16.72 -8.88
N GLY A 57 11.84 -15.78 -9.78
CA GLY A 57 12.16 -14.36 -9.62
C GLY A 57 11.48 -13.74 -8.40
N TYR A 58 10.19 -14.01 -8.18
CA TYR A 58 9.49 -13.56 -6.98
C TYR A 58 10.02 -14.19 -5.69
N LEU A 59 10.50 -15.44 -5.78
CA LEU A 59 11.17 -16.11 -4.69
C LEU A 59 12.46 -15.36 -4.31
N VAL A 60 13.30 -15.06 -5.29
CA VAL A 60 14.51 -14.24 -5.07
C VAL A 60 14.17 -12.88 -4.46
N ILE A 61 13.15 -12.19 -4.97
CA ILE A 61 12.70 -10.90 -4.42
C ILE A 61 12.30 -11.03 -2.95
N GLY A 62 11.48 -12.02 -2.59
CA GLY A 62 11.05 -12.24 -1.21
C GLY A 62 12.21 -12.54 -0.26
N PHE A 63 13.20 -13.31 -0.71
CA PHE A 63 14.42 -13.58 0.04
C PHE A 63 15.29 -12.34 0.23
N THR A 64 15.62 -11.62 -0.86
CA THR A 64 16.43 -10.40 -0.80
C THR A 64 15.78 -9.35 0.09
N TYR A 65 14.46 -9.20 -0.02
CA TYR A 65 13.70 -8.23 0.76
C TYR A 65 13.68 -8.57 2.26
N SER A 66 13.49 -9.84 2.60
CA SER A 66 13.54 -10.32 3.99
C SER A 66 14.93 -10.20 4.61
N LEU A 67 15.97 -10.54 3.86
CA LEU A 67 17.37 -10.38 4.28
C LEU A 67 17.73 -8.92 4.51
N ALA A 68 17.33 -8.04 3.59
CA ALA A 68 17.53 -6.61 3.75
C ALA A 68 16.84 -6.08 5.02
N PHE A 69 15.63 -6.56 5.34
CA PHE A 69 14.97 -6.16 6.58
C PHE A 69 15.69 -6.69 7.83
N CYS A 70 16.24 -7.90 7.80
CA CYS A 70 17.09 -8.42 8.90
C CYS A 70 18.34 -7.54 9.13
N VAL A 71 18.93 -6.99 8.07
CA VAL A 71 20.14 -6.16 8.14
C VAL A 71 19.80 -4.73 8.55
N PHE A 72 18.91 -4.07 7.82
CA PHE A 72 18.62 -2.64 7.97
C PHE A 72 17.51 -2.33 8.98
N GLY A 73 16.62 -3.28 9.26
CA GLY A 73 15.49 -3.08 10.17
C GLY A 73 15.90 -2.71 11.59
N LYS A 74 17.12 -3.06 12.02
CA LYS A 74 17.71 -2.71 13.33
C LYS A 74 17.78 -1.20 13.58
N HIS A 75 17.83 -0.40 12.51
CA HIS A 75 17.94 1.05 12.63
C HIS A 75 16.59 1.77 12.78
N MET A 76 15.47 1.03 12.77
CA MET A 76 14.10 1.59 12.78
C MET A 76 13.31 1.21 14.04
N CYS A 77 13.98 1.03 15.17
CA CYS A 77 13.40 0.42 16.38
C CYS A 77 12.44 1.29 17.21
N CYS A 78 12.31 2.60 16.92
CA CYS A 78 11.47 3.52 17.69
C CYS A 78 10.10 3.81 17.04
N GLU A 79 9.73 3.08 15.98
CA GLU A 79 8.54 3.36 15.19
C GLU A 79 7.52 2.23 15.24
N CYS A 80 6.25 2.59 15.10
CA CYS A 80 5.15 1.64 15.04
C CYS A 80 5.36 0.61 13.93
N LYS A 81 4.98 -0.66 14.18
CA LYS A 81 5.27 -1.80 13.28
C LYS A 81 4.84 -1.52 11.84
N THR A 82 3.65 -0.95 11.64
CA THR A 82 3.17 -0.55 10.31
C THR A 82 4.03 0.55 9.68
N LEU A 83 4.37 1.60 10.43
CA LEU A 83 5.14 2.74 9.91
C LEU A 83 6.56 2.32 9.52
N ARG A 84 7.21 1.53 10.37
CA ARG A 84 8.51 0.92 10.08
C ARG A 84 8.47 0.10 8.79
N GLY A 85 7.45 -0.76 8.65
CA GLY A 85 7.26 -1.57 7.46
C GLY A 85 7.02 -0.72 6.21
N LEU A 86 6.20 0.33 6.34
CA LEU A 86 5.90 1.26 5.25
C LEU A 86 7.13 2.04 4.81
N LYS A 87 7.95 2.56 5.75
CA LYS A 87 9.20 3.26 5.43
C LYS A 87 10.20 2.35 4.74
N PHE A 88 10.40 1.15 5.27
CA PHE A 88 11.28 0.16 4.65
C PHE A 88 10.81 -0.18 3.23
N GLY A 89 9.51 -0.44 3.06
CA GLY A 89 8.92 -0.68 1.75
C GLY A 89 9.01 0.50 0.81
N ALA A 90 8.84 1.73 1.30
CA ALA A 90 8.95 2.93 0.49
C ALA A 90 10.37 3.11 -0.04
N VAL A 91 11.40 2.84 0.78
CA VAL A 91 12.80 2.89 0.33
C VAL A 91 13.04 1.89 -0.80
N PHE A 92 12.63 0.63 -0.62
CA PHE A 92 12.80 -0.39 -1.67
C PHE A 92 11.96 -0.10 -2.92
N PHE A 93 10.75 0.44 -2.75
CA PHE A 93 9.95 0.89 -3.87
C PHE A 93 10.67 1.98 -4.67
N LEU A 94 11.20 3.01 -4.00
CA LEU A 94 11.88 4.14 -4.64
C LEU A 94 13.23 3.76 -5.27
N VAL A 95 13.92 2.75 -4.75
CA VAL A 95 15.25 2.35 -5.22
C VAL A 95 15.17 1.21 -6.25
N CYS A 96 14.22 0.29 -6.12
CA CYS A 96 14.14 -0.92 -6.95
C CYS A 96 13.01 -0.86 -7.97
N ALA A 97 11.77 -0.53 -7.56
CA ALA A 97 10.62 -0.56 -8.46
C ALA A 97 10.53 0.68 -9.35
N LEU A 98 10.56 1.86 -8.74
CA LEU A 98 10.30 3.11 -9.43
C LEU A 98 11.35 3.40 -10.51
N PRO A 99 12.67 3.27 -10.25
CA PRO A 99 13.68 3.50 -11.27
C PRO A 99 13.62 2.45 -12.37
N GLY A 100 13.35 1.18 -12.02
CA GLY A 100 13.16 0.11 -12.98
C GLY A 100 12.01 0.43 -13.95
N ALA A 101 10.87 0.87 -13.45
CA ALA A 101 9.72 1.22 -14.27
C ALA A 101 9.96 2.45 -15.14
N ILE A 102 10.57 3.52 -14.58
CA ILE A 102 10.91 4.74 -15.33
C ILE A 102 11.92 4.42 -16.44
N PHE A 103 12.96 3.64 -16.13
CA PHE A 103 13.97 3.24 -17.10
C PHE A 103 13.37 2.38 -18.22
N SER A 104 12.48 1.45 -17.85
CA SER A 104 11.75 0.62 -18.82
C SER A 104 10.93 1.47 -19.78
N TYR A 105 10.21 2.46 -19.24
CA TYR A 105 9.38 3.38 -20.03
C TYR A 105 10.21 4.34 -20.90
N ALA A 106 11.36 4.81 -20.40
CA ALA A 106 12.21 5.75 -21.11
C ALA A 106 13.00 5.09 -22.25
N LEU A 107 13.41 3.82 -22.10
CA LEU A 107 14.25 3.13 -23.07
C LEU A 107 13.51 2.22 -24.03
N TYR A 108 12.37 1.66 -23.62
CA TYR A 108 11.57 0.77 -24.45
C TYR A 108 10.26 1.45 -24.82
N PRO A 109 9.69 1.17 -26.00
CA PRO A 109 8.41 1.72 -26.44
C PRO A 109 7.24 1.07 -25.68
N VAL A 110 7.22 1.23 -24.36
CA VAL A 110 6.23 0.68 -23.45
C VAL A 110 5.13 1.74 -23.29
N PRO A 111 3.85 1.41 -23.52
CA PRO A 111 2.76 2.35 -23.28
C PRO A 111 2.70 2.74 -21.80
N PHE A 112 2.23 3.96 -21.55
CA PHE A 112 2.15 4.54 -20.22
C PHE A 112 1.37 3.64 -19.23
N ASP A 113 0.30 3.00 -19.70
CA ASP A 113 -0.50 2.08 -18.88
C ASP A 113 0.33 0.90 -18.34
N ILE A 114 1.26 0.35 -19.13
CA ILE A 114 2.12 -0.74 -18.66
C ILE A 114 3.20 -0.24 -17.69
N ALA A 115 3.73 0.98 -17.91
CA ALA A 115 4.63 1.60 -16.94
C ALA A 115 3.92 1.82 -15.60
N LEU A 116 2.68 2.31 -15.63
CA LEU A 116 1.86 2.52 -14.45
C LEU A 116 1.46 1.20 -13.77
N ALA A 117 1.21 0.13 -14.53
CA ALA A 117 1.02 -1.22 -13.99
C ALA A 117 2.25 -1.70 -13.21
N HIS A 118 3.45 -1.56 -13.78
CA HIS A 118 4.70 -1.91 -13.10
C HIS A 118 4.93 -1.11 -11.82
N ILE A 119 4.67 0.21 -11.86
CA ILE A 119 4.78 1.07 -10.68
C ILE A 119 3.79 0.63 -9.61
N THR A 120 2.53 0.39 -9.98
CA THR A 120 1.47 -0.03 -9.06
C THR A 120 1.78 -1.40 -8.44
N GLN A 121 2.23 -2.35 -9.25
CA GLN A 121 2.70 -3.65 -8.79
C GLN A 121 3.86 -3.49 -7.81
N GLY A 122 4.88 -2.72 -8.16
CA GLY A 122 6.02 -2.45 -7.29
C GLY A 122 5.59 -1.84 -5.96
N ALA A 123 4.68 -0.86 -5.99
CA ALA A 123 4.14 -0.24 -4.79
C ALA A 123 3.44 -1.25 -3.89
N LEU A 124 2.56 -2.10 -4.43
CA LEU A 124 1.87 -3.14 -3.66
C LEU A 124 2.85 -4.13 -3.05
N ILE A 125 3.81 -4.63 -3.85
CA ILE A 125 4.80 -5.61 -3.40
C ILE A 125 5.67 -5.04 -2.29
N TYR A 126 6.29 -3.88 -2.50
CA TYR A 126 7.26 -3.34 -1.56
C TYR A 126 6.58 -2.69 -0.34
N LEU A 127 5.54 -1.86 -0.53
CA LEU A 127 4.84 -1.23 0.61
C LEU A 127 4.06 -2.28 1.42
N GLY A 128 3.24 -3.09 0.75
CA GLY A 128 2.45 -4.14 1.41
C GLY A 128 3.33 -5.22 2.00
N GLY A 129 4.34 -5.68 1.25
CA GLY A 129 5.33 -6.63 1.74
C GLY A 129 6.13 -6.08 2.92
N GLY A 130 6.45 -4.78 2.94
CA GLY A 130 7.15 -4.14 4.06
C GLY A 130 6.34 -4.16 5.35
N VAL A 131 5.03 -3.90 5.26
CA VAL A 131 4.11 -3.99 6.39
C VAL A 131 3.96 -5.44 6.87
N ILE A 132 3.80 -6.41 5.96
CA ILE A 132 3.72 -7.83 6.31
C ILE A 132 5.01 -8.27 7.01
N LEU A 133 6.15 -7.91 6.45
CA LEU A 133 7.47 -8.24 6.96
C LEU A 133 7.70 -7.64 8.34
N SER A 134 7.36 -6.36 8.57
CA SER A 134 7.51 -5.75 9.88
C SER A 134 6.61 -6.42 10.93
N ARG A 135 5.37 -6.78 10.57
CA ARG A 135 4.45 -7.49 11.48
C ARG A 135 4.98 -8.87 11.87
N LEU A 136 5.45 -9.65 10.90
CA LEU A 136 5.94 -11.01 11.12
C LEU A 136 7.32 -11.03 11.81
N ALA A 137 8.20 -10.09 11.45
CA ALA A 137 9.55 -10.02 11.98
C ALA A 137 9.61 -9.34 13.36
N SER A 138 8.76 -8.35 13.67
CA SER A 138 8.71 -7.72 15.00
C SER A 138 8.34 -8.72 16.10
N ALA A 139 7.47 -9.70 15.82
CA ALA A 139 7.19 -10.80 16.75
C ALA A 139 8.43 -11.62 17.15
N SER A 140 9.52 -11.53 16.37
CA SER A 140 10.80 -12.19 16.63
C SER A 140 11.91 -11.23 17.08
N CYS A 141 11.77 -9.92 16.83
CA CYS A 141 12.79 -8.90 17.15
C CYS A 141 12.54 -8.19 18.49
N ASP A 142 11.28 -8.05 18.93
CA ASP A 142 10.92 -7.33 20.17
C ASP A 142 11.55 -7.98 21.43
N ARG A 143 11.90 -9.28 21.39
CA ARG A 143 12.57 -9.97 22.51
C ARG A 143 14.08 -9.73 22.61
N ALA A 144 14.73 -9.21 21.57
CA ALA A 144 16.20 -9.25 21.49
C ALA A 144 16.90 -7.95 21.93
N GLU A 145 16.22 -6.80 21.91
CA GLU A 145 16.87 -5.48 22.03
C GLU A 145 16.20 -4.50 23.00
N GLY A 146 15.23 -4.93 23.83
CA GLY A 146 14.66 -4.03 24.85
C GLY A 146 13.99 -2.78 24.27
N CYS A 147 13.52 -2.85 23.03
CA CYS A 147 12.76 -1.77 22.41
C CYS A 147 11.33 -1.82 22.94
N ASP A 148 11.05 -1.04 24.00
CA ASP A 148 9.69 -0.77 24.47
C ASP A 148 8.92 -0.04 23.35
N MET A 149 8.14 -0.81 22.59
CA MET A 149 7.30 -0.30 21.53
C MET A 149 6.04 0.33 22.15
N PRO A 150 5.66 1.56 21.79
CA PRO A 150 4.39 2.13 22.25
C PRO A 150 3.23 1.33 21.67
N GLU A 151 2.50 0.65 22.56
CA GLU A 151 1.33 -0.20 22.27
C GLU A 151 0.17 0.58 21.61
N MET A 152 0.21 1.91 21.64
CA MET A 152 -0.86 2.80 21.17
C MET A 152 -1.08 2.82 19.64
N CYS A 153 -0.19 2.24 18.84
CA CYS A 153 -0.31 2.27 17.37
C CYS A 153 -1.08 1.09 16.76
N ASP A 154 -1.40 0.07 17.55
CA ASP A 154 -2.18 -1.10 17.11
C ASP A 154 -3.65 -1.02 17.53
N ALA A 155 -4.06 0.10 18.13
CA ALA A 155 -5.48 0.38 18.32
C ALA A 155 -6.15 0.34 16.94
N PRO A 156 -7.17 -0.53 16.73
CA PRO A 156 -7.97 -0.44 15.52
C PRO A 156 -8.47 1.01 15.46
N VAL A 157 -8.25 1.68 14.33
CA VAL A 157 -8.94 2.94 14.04
C VAL A 157 -10.39 2.69 14.42
N PRO A 158 -10.94 3.36 15.46
CA PRO A 158 -12.32 3.12 15.83
C PRO A 158 -13.09 3.36 14.54
N ALA A 159 -13.82 2.35 14.10
CA ALA A 159 -14.71 2.49 12.97
C ALA A 159 -15.64 3.65 13.33
N GLU A 160 -15.30 4.85 12.84
CA GLU A 160 -16.15 6.00 12.92
C GLU A 160 -17.33 5.60 12.06
N LYS A 161 -18.33 5.02 12.72
CA LYS A 161 -19.65 4.82 12.16
C LYS A 161 -20.00 6.18 11.62
N ALA A 162 -19.97 6.33 10.31
CA ALA A 162 -20.65 7.38 9.60
C ALA A 162 -22.14 7.22 9.95
N VAL A 163 -22.51 7.72 11.12
CA VAL A 163 -23.90 7.99 11.47
C VAL A 163 -24.26 9.16 10.59
N VAL A 164 -24.71 8.82 9.39
CA VAL A 164 -25.53 9.69 8.56
C VAL A 164 -26.71 10.09 9.45
N LYS A 165 -26.57 11.21 10.17
CA LYS A 165 -27.72 11.88 10.78
C LYS A 165 -28.61 12.30 9.60
N PRO A 166 -29.84 11.78 9.49
CA PRO A 166 -30.75 12.31 8.50
C PRO A 166 -30.99 13.78 8.82
N ALA A 167 -30.79 14.63 7.81
CA ALA A 167 -31.04 16.06 7.88
C ALA A 167 -32.49 16.28 8.35
N ALA A 168 -32.65 16.75 9.59
CA ALA A 168 -33.95 17.14 10.11
C ALA A 168 -34.48 18.31 9.27
N LYS A 169 -35.56 18.03 8.53
CA LYS A 169 -36.42 19.05 7.91
C LYS A 169 -36.78 20.10 8.97
N LYS A 170 -36.23 21.31 8.84
CA LYS A 170 -36.70 22.48 9.59
C LYS A 170 -38.12 22.80 9.13
N ALA A 171 -39.10 22.55 10.01
CA ALA A 171 -40.44 23.11 9.89
C ALA A 171 -40.37 24.65 10.01
N PRO A 172 -41.20 25.42 9.27
CA PRO A 172 -41.20 26.87 9.37
C PRO A 172 -41.92 27.32 10.64
N ALA A 173 -41.19 28.00 11.53
CA ALA A 173 -41.73 28.64 12.72
C ALA A 173 -42.55 29.88 12.33
N LYS A 174 -43.84 29.87 12.70
CA LYS A 174 -44.75 31.02 12.70
C LYS A 174 -44.13 32.16 13.52
N LYS A 175 -43.86 33.31 12.88
CA LYS A 175 -43.58 34.56 13.59
C LYS A 175 -44.89 35.24 13.96
N ALA A 176 -45.11 35.38 15.26
CA ALA A 176 -46.14 36.22 15.84
C ALA A 176 -45.81 37.71 15.66
N ALA A 177 -46.84 38.49 15.38
CA ALA A 177 -46.79 39.94 15.23
C ALA A 177 -46.62 40.66 16.58
N PRO A 178 -46.01 41.86 16.59
CA PRO A 178 -46.29 42.85 17.61
C PRO A 178 -47.04 44.07 17.05
N LYS A 179 -48.13 44.41 17.73
CA LYS A 179 -48.85 45.70 17.66
C LYS A 179 -47.98 46.83 18.24
N LYS A 180 -48.05 48.02 17.63
CA LYS A 180 -48.11 49.37 18.26
C LYS A 180 -48.32 50.39 17.12
N SER A 181 -49.52 50.96 16.96
CA SER A 181 -50.06 52.16 17.61
C SER A 181 -49.47 53.50 17.12
N THR A 182 -50.25 54.15 16.24
CA THR A 182 -50.60 55.59 16.16
C THR A 182 -49.53 56.70 16.13
N ALA A 183 -49.50 57.45 15.01
CA ALA A 183 -49.84 58.90 14.88
C ALA A 183 -49.24 59.47 13.56
N ARG A 184 -50.05 59.81 12.54
CA ARG A 184 -50.65 61.13 12.24
C ARG A 184 -49.65 62.25 11.92
N LYS A 185 -49.51 62.66 10.64
CA LYS A 185 -49.72 64.05 10.17
C LYS A 185 -49.73 64.20 8.64
N LYS A 186 -50.50 65.21 8.22
CA LYS A 186 -50.96 65.64 6.88
C LYS A 186 -49.86 66.21 5.95
N SER A 187 -50.17 66.18 4.64
CA SER A 187 -49.90 67.21 3.60
C SER A 187 -50.18 66.54 2.24
N LYS A 188 -50.96 67.03 1.28
CA LYS A 188 -51.66 68.29 1.03
C LYS A 188 -52.80 67.97 0.07
#